data_AF-A0A7W4GJJ8-F1
#
_entry.id   AF-A0A7W4GJJ8-F1
#
_cell.length_a   1.000
_cell.length_b   1.000
_cell.length_c   1.000
_cell.angle_alpha   90.00
_cell.angle_beta   90.00
_cell.angle_gamma   90.00
#
_symmetry.space_group_name_H-M   'P 1'
#
loop_
_entity.id
_entity.type
_entity.pdbx_description
1 polymer ?
#
loop_
_entity_poly.entity_id
_entity_poly.type
_entity_poly.pdbx_seq_one_letter_code
_entity_poly.pdbx_strand_id
1 'polypeptide(L)'
;ATEASKTIVVGFADMFIPSILASSIESDLTRFVIAALSVTQLIYMSEVGALLIGSKIPVNFFELFVIFILRTLVTLPVIALMGHLLI
;
A
#
# COMPACT_ATOMS: atom_id res chain seq x y z
N ALA A 1 1.67 -14.50 9.79
CA ALA A 1 0.44 -14.12 9.07
C ALA A 1 -0.40 -13.11 9.86
N THR A 2 -0.73 -13.39 11.13
CA THR A 2 -1.61 -12.55 11.98
C THR A 2 -1.04 -11.14 12.28
N GLU A 3 0.25 -11.04 12.57
CA GLU A 3 0.88 -9.73 12.87
C GLU A 3 0.97 -8.82 11.63
N ALA A 4 1.31 -9.36 10.46
CA ALA A 4 1.31 -8.63 9.19
C ALA A 4 -0.08 -8.07 8.85
N SER A 5 -1.15 -8.84 9.13
CA SER A 5 -2.53 -8.40 8.91
C SER A 5 -2.91 -7.21 9.80
N LYS A 6 -2.40 -7.13 11.03
CA LYS A 6 -2.65 -5.97 11.93
C LYS A 6 -1.90 -4.73 11.46
N THR A 7 -0.66 -4.86 10.99
CA THR A 7 0.13 -3.73 10.47
C THR A 7 -0.51 -3.12 9.20
N ILE A 8 -1.15 -3.93 8.37
CA ILE A 8 -1.91 -3.46 7.18
C ILE A 8 -3.09 -2.57 7.60
N VAL A 9 -3.82 -2.94 8.66
CA VAL A 9 -4.99 -2.18 9.15
C VAL A 9 -4.55 -0.87 9.81
N VAL A 10 -3.44 -0.86 10.54
CA VAL A 10 -2.87 0.37 11.15
C VAL A 10 -2.28 1.31 10.09
N GLY A 11 -1.71 0.77 9.01
CA GLY A 11 -1.17 1.55 7.89
C GLY A 11 -2.18 2.34 7.09
N PHE A 12 -3.46 2.04 7.24
CA PHE A 12 -4.55 2.81 6.64
C PHE A 12 -4.79 4.15 7.34
N ALA A 13 -4.37 4.30 8.60
CA ALA A 13 -4.56 5.53 9.39
C ALA A 13 -3.38 6.50 9.29
N ASP A 14 -2.16 5.99 9.06
CA ASP A 14 -0.97 6.79 8.76
C ASP A 14 0.03 5.92 7.97
N MET A 15 0.18 6.21 6.68
CA MET A 15 0.96 5.41 5.74
C MET A 15 2.46 5.44 6.03
N PHE A 16 2.91 6.36 6.89
CA PHE A 16 4.29 6.44 7.39
C PHE A 16 4.57 5.42 8.50
N ILE A 17 3.61 5.14 9.37
CA ILE A 17 3.81 4.31 10.57
C ILE A 17 4.19 2.84 10.24
N PRO A 18 3.62 2.17 9.22
CA PRO A 18 4.05 0.83 8.83
C PRO A 18 5.51 0.76 8.37
N SER A 19 6.02 1.81 7.70
CA SER A 19 7.41 1.84 7.24
C SER A 19 8.40 1.93 8.42
N ILE A 20 7.98 2.62 9.50
CA ILE A 20 8.74 2.74 10.75
C ILE A 20 8.61 1.46 11.58
N LEU A 21 7.39 0.90 11.69
CA LEU A 21 7.13 -0.38 12.39
C LEU A 21 7.76 -1.57 11.66
N ALA A 22 7.98 -1.50 10.35
CA ALA A 22 8.68 -2.54 9.60
C ALA A 22 10.20 -2.55 9.86
N SER A 23 10.77 -1.51 10.48
CA SER A 23 12.20 -1.49 10.83
C SER A 23 12.59 -2.56 11.85
N SER A 24 11.65 -3.03 12.67
CA SER A 24 11.85 -4.10 13.65
C SER A 24 11.56 -5.51 13.11
N ILE A 25 11.20 -5.64 11.84
CA ILE A 25 10.97 -6.94 11.19
C ILE A 25 12.31 -7.52 10.71
N GLU A 26 12.67 -8.70 11.20
CA GLU A 26 13.93 -9.39 10.83
C GLU A 26 14.01 -9.77 9.35
N SER A 27 12.88 -10.04 8.70
CA SER A 27 12.85 -10.43 7.29
C SER A 27 12.97 -9.21 6.36
N ASP A 28 14.10 -9.12 5.66
CA ASP A 28 14.36 -8.09 4.64
C ASP A 28 13.29 -8.07 3.55
N LEU A 29 12.83 -9.24 3.11
CA LEU A 29 11.75 -9.38 2.13
C LEU A 29 10.43 -8.76 2.66
N THR A 30 10.08 -9.06 3.90
CA THR A 30 8.83 -8.54 4.50
C THR A 30 8.91 -7.03 4.68
N ARG A 31 10.07 -6.52 5.10
CA ARG A 31 10.31 -5.08 5.24
C ARG A 31 10.24 -4.36 3.90
N PHE A 32 10.81 -4.93 2.84
CA PHE A 32 10.72 -4.41 1.48
C PHE A 32 9.26 -4.33 1.01
N VAL A 33 8.50 -5.41 1.18
CA VAL A 33 7.09 -5.47 0.75
C VAL A 33 6.25 -4.42 1.48
N ILE A 34 6.42 -4.29 2.80
CA ILE A 34 5.66 -3.30 3.58
C ILE A 34 6.05 -1.88 3.19
N ALA A 35 7.35 -1.58 3.07
CA ALA A 35 7.82 -0.26 2.67
C ALA A 35 7.29 0.14 1.28
N ALA A 36 7.38 -0.76 0.30
CA ALA A 36 6.89 -0.52 -1.05
C ALA A 36 5.37 -0.34 -1.09
N LEU A 37 4.60 -1.19 -0.39
CA LEU A 37 3.15 -1.06 -0.31
C LEU A 37 2.73 0.27 0.34
N SER A 38 3.34 0.64 1.47
CA SER A 38 3.11 1.91 2.15
C SER A 38 3.32 3.12 1.24
N VAL A 39 4.44 3.17 0.51
CA VAL A 39 4.74 4.27 -0.42
C VAL A 39 3.70 4.31 -1.55
N THR A 40 3.40 3.15 -2.16
CA THR A 40 2.45 3.12 -3.27
C THR A 40 1.06 3.58 -2.84
N GLN A 41 0.60 3.17 -1.66
CA GLN A 41 -0.70 3.54 -1.15
C GLN A 41 -0.74 5.01 -0.71
N LEU A 42 0.36 5.55 -0.16
CA LEU A 42 0.47 6.97 0.20
C LEU A 42 0.31 7.87 -1.03
N ILE A 43 1.01 7.55 -2.11
CA ILE A 43 0.89 8.28 -3.39
C ILE A 43 -0.56 8.25 -3.89
N TYR A 44 -1.24 7.11 -3.77
CA TYR A 44 -2.63 7.01 -4.21
C TYR A 44 -3.55 7.89 -3.36
N MET A 45 -3.45 7.82 -2.04
CA MET A 45 -4.31 8.60 -1.14
C MET A 45 -3.99 10.11 -1.19
N SER A 46 -2.73 10.48 -1.40
CA SER A 46 -2.26 11.87 -1.38
C SER A 46 -2.40 12.59 -2.73
N GLU A 47 -2.19 11.89 -3.84
CA GLU A 47 -2.15 12.54 -5.17
C GLU A 47 -3.27 12.03 -6.07
N VAL A 48 -3.30 10.73 -6.32
CA VAL A 48 -4.18 10.14 -7.34
C VAL A 48 -5.65 10.24 -6.93
N GLY A 49 -5.98 10.07 -5.66
CA GLY A 49 -7.35 10.17 -5.15
C GLY A 49 -7.95 11.57 -5.34
N ALA A 50 -7.19 12.62 -5.01
CA ALA A 50 -7.60 14.00 -5.23
C ALA A 50 -7.70 14.34 -6.73
N LEU A 51 -6.76 13.85 -7.54
CA LEU A 51 -6.80 14.01 -9.00
C LEU A 51 -8.03 13.36 -9.63
N LEU A 52 -8.38 12.15 -9.19
CA LEU A 52 -9.56 11.43 -9.70
C LEU A 52 -10.86 12.19 -9.38
N ILE A 53 -11.00 12.71 -8.16
CA ILE A 53 -12.17 13.50 -7.73
C ILE A 53 -12.25 14.84 -8.48
N GLY A 54 -11.11 15.49 -8.73
CA GLY A 54 -11.04 16.75 -9.47
C GLY A 54 -11.11 16.62 -11.00
N SER A 55 -11.02 15.39 -11.53
CA SER A 55 -11.04 15.12 -12.96
C SER A 55 -12.47 15.06 -13.53
N LYS A 56 -12.58 15.04 -14.86
CA LYS A 56 -13.87 14.83 -15.56
C LYS A 56 -14.38 13.38 -15.47
N ILE A 57 -13.68 12.51 -14.75
CA ILE A 57 -14.09 11.12 -14.56
C ILE A 57 -15.04 11.10 -13.35
N PRO A 58 -16.34 10.81 -13.54
CA PRO A 58 -17.29 10.79 -12.44
C PRO A 58 -17.11 9.51 -11.63
N VAL A 59 -16.11 9.49 -10.75
CA VAL A 59 -15.82 8.35 -9.85
C VAL A 59 -16.45 8.60 -8.49
N ASN A 60 -17.15 7.60 -7.96
CA ASN A 60 -17.73 7.68 -6.63
C ASN A 60 -16.70 7.32 -5.54
N PHE A 61 -16.90 7.76 -4.29
CA PHE A 61 -16.02 7.43 -3.16
C PHE A 61 -15.87 5.91 -2.95
N PHE A 62 -16.96 5.17 -3.16
CA PHE A 62 -16.93 3.71 -3.11
C PHE A 62 -16.09 3.10 -4.24
N GLU A 63 -16.16 3.65 -5.46
CA GLU A 63 -15.36 3.18 -6.59
C GLU A 63 -13.87 3.49 -6.38
N LEU A 64 -13.54 4.67 -5.82
CA LEU A 64 -12.19 5.01 -5.36
C LEU A 64 -11.64 3.99 -4.36
N PHE A 65 -12.48 3.52 -3.43
CA PHE A 65 -12.08 2.48 -2.49
C PHE A 65 -11.90 1.11 -3.17
N VAL A 66 -12.77 0.74 -4.11
CA VAL A 66 -12.62 -0.50 -4.89
C VAL A 66 -11.34 -0.48 -5.73
N ILE A 67 -11.04 0.64 -6.39
CA ILE A 67 -9.80 0.84 -7.16
C ILE A 67 -8.57 0.71 -6.25
N PHE A 68 -8.63 1.26 -5.02
CA PHE A 68 -7.55 1.12 -4.04
C PHE A 68 -7.25 -0.35 -3.70
N ILE A 69 -8.28 -1.15 -3.44
CA ILE A 69 -8.14 -2.57 -3.13
C ILE A 69 -7.62 -3.35 -4.34
N LEU A 70 -8.22 -3.15 -5.53
CA LEU A 70 -7.78 -3.81 -6.77
C LEU A 70 -6.32 -3.50 -7.06
N ARG A 71 -5.93 -2.22 -6.99
CA ARG A 71 -4.54 -1.82 -7.17
C ARG A 71 -3.63 -2.50 -6.17
N THR A 72 -3.98 -2.52 -4.89
CA THR A 72 -3.18 -3.18 -3.84
C THR A 72 -3.02 -4.68 -4.11
N LEU A 73 -4.08 -5.36 -4.57
CA LEU A 73 -4.04 -6.77 -4.93
C LEU A 73 -3.17 -7.04 -6.17
N VAL A 74 -3.13 -6.13 -7.13
CA VAL A 74 -2.29 -6.25 -8.33
C VAL A 74 -0.83 -5.88 -8.05
N THR A 75 -0.58 -4.87 -7.22
CA THR A 75 0.78 -4.41 -6.91
C THR A 75 1.50 -5.33 -5.93
N LEU A 76 0.80 -5.97 -4.99
CA LEU A 76 1.41 -6.84 -3.98
C LEU A 76 2.20 -8.01 -4.59
N PRO A 77 1.68 -8.78 -5.58
CA PRO A 77 2.44 -9.82 -6.27
C PRO A 77 3.67 -9.28 -7.00
N VAL A 78 3.54 -8.11 -7.64
CA VAL A 78 4.65 -7.47 -8.36
C VAL A 78 5.77 -7.09 -7.38
N ILE A 79 5.41 -6.46 -6.26
CA ILE A 79 6.35 -6.07 -5.21
C ILE A 79 6.98 -7.32 -4.57
N ALA A 80 6.20 -8.35 -4.26
CA ALA A 80 6.71 -9.58 -3.67
C ALA A 80 7.66 -10.32 -4.61
N LEU A 81 7.39 -10.33 -5.91
CA LEU A 81 8.26 -10.90 -6.93
C LEU A 81 9.55 -10.10 -7.06
N MET A 82 9.48 -8.77 -7.10
CA MET A 82 10.68 -7.93 -7.08
C MET A 82 11.50 -8.12 -5.80
N GLY A 83 10.83 -8.28 -4.66
CA GLY A 83 11.48 -8.58 -3.38
C GLY A 83 12.29 -9.87 -3.45
N HIS A 84 11.72 -10.96 -3.96
CA HIS A 84 12.43 -12.25 -4.13
C HIS A 84 13.55 -12.22 -5.18
N LEU A 85 13.52 -11.27 -6.13
CA LEU A 85 14.56 -11.14 -7.14
C LEU A 85 15.74 -10.29 -6.67
N LEU A 86 15.51 -9.33 -5.77
CA LEU A 86 16.51 -8.38 -5.30
C LEU A 86 17.14 -8.76 -3.95
N ILE A 87 16.47 -9.60 -3.16
CA ILE A 87 16.82 -9.99 -1.79
C ILE A 87 16.86 -11.51 -1.72
#